data_AF-A0A530BJV7-F1
#
_entry.id   AF-A0A530BJV7-F1
#
_cell.length_a   1.000
_cell.length_b   1.000
_cell.length_c   1.000
_cell.angle_alpha   90.00
_cell.angle_beta   90.00
_cell.angle_gamma   90.00
#
_symmetry.space_group_name_H-M   'P 1'
#
loop_
_entity.id
_entity.type
_entity.pdbx_description
1 polymer ?
#
loop_
_entity_poly.entity_id
_entity_poly.type
_entity_poly.pdbx_seq_one_letter_code
_entity_poly.pdbx_strand_id
1 'polypeptide(L)' 'NKDALAHTATVKGGWDVMIPAKSKGKVTLKAAGAVDYFCRFHPNMKGHLDVSP' A
#
# COMPACT_ATOMS: atom_id res chain seq x y z
N ASN A 1 4.51 -2.16 -9.18
CA ASN A 1 3.78 -1.39 -10.21
C ASN A 1 4.33 -1.77 -11.58
N LYS A 2 3.47 -2.27 -12.48
CA LYS A 2 3.86 -2.67 -13.84
C LYS A 2 3.34 -1.72 -14.92
N ASP A 3 2.53 -0.72 -14.56
CA ASP A 3 1.96 0.24 -15.50
C ASP A 3 2.76 1.56 -15.54
N ALA A 4 2.23 2.55 -16.25
CA ALA A 4 2.85 3.86 -16.47
C ALA A 4 2.42 4.94 -15.46
N LEU A 5 1.46 4.66 -14.59
CA LEU A 5 0.94 5.60 -13.60
C LEU A 5 1.63 5.38 -12.27
N ALA A 6 1.75 6.43 -11.45
CA ALA A 6 2.26 6.28 -10.11
C ALA A 6 1.16 5.78 -9.17
N HIS A 7 1.50 4.89 -8.24
CA HIS A 7 0.55 4.33 -7.26
C HIS A 7 1.11 4.40 -5.86
N THR A 8 0.23 4.26 -4.87
CA THR A 8 0.63 4.16 -3.47
C THR A 8 -0.01 2.93 -2.82
N ALA A 9 0.62 2.45 -1.76
CA ALA A 9 -0.06 1.67 -0.74
C ALA A 9 -0.10 2.53 0.52
N THR A 10 -1.29 3.02 0.87
CA THR A 10 -1.50 4.00 1.95
C THR A 10 -2.47 3.46 2.98
N VAL A 11 -2.13 3.56 4.25
CA VAL A 11 -3.04 3.38 5.40
C VAL A 11 -3.32 4.75 6.00
N LYS A 12 -4.59 5.08 6.20
CA LYS A 12 -4.97 6.38 6.78
C LYS A 12 -4.42 6.50 8.20
N GLY A 13 -3.60 7.52 8.45
CA GLY A 13 -2.93 7.72 9.74
C GLY A 13 -1.79 6.73 10.03
N GLY A 14 -1.41 5.90 9.05
CA GLY A 14 -0.34 4.93 9.15
C GLY A 14 0.76 5.21 8.13
N TRP A 15 1.16 4.18 7.41
CA TRP A 15 2.21 4.26 6.39
C TRP A 15 1.69 4.72 5.03
N ASP A 16 2.54 5.42 4.28
CA ASP A 16 2.31 5.76 2.87
C ASP A 16 3.54 5.35 2.04
N VAL A 17 3.36 4.36 1.16
CA VAL A 17 4.43 3.81 0.33
C VAL A 17 4.22 4.25 -1.10
N MET A 18 5.10 5.13 -1.60
CA MET A 18 5.15 5.55 -2.99
C MET A 18 5.68 4.40 -3.88
N ILE A 19 4.96 4.11 -4.96
CA ILE A 19 5.34 3.11 -5.97
C ILE A 19 5.32 3.79 -7.36
N PRO A 20 6.44 4.37 -7.80
CA PRO A 20 6.55 4.97 -9.12
C PRO A 20 6.22 4.00 -10.25
N ALA A 21 6.00 4.53 -11.46
CA ALA A 21 5.81 3.74 -12.68
C ALA A 21 6.93 2.70 -12.82
N LYS A 22 6.56 1.49 -13.27
CA LYS A 22 7.50 0.38 -13.49
C LYS A 22 8.40 0.00 -12.29
N SER A 23 8.02 0.39 -11.07
CA SER A 23 8.85 0.25 -9.87
C SER A 23 8.17 -0.58 -8.76
N LYS A 24 8.88 -0.83 -7.66
CA LYS A 24 8.38 -1.50 -6.46
C LYS A 24 8.54 -0.60 -5.24
N GLY A 25 7.60 -0.67 -4.30
CA GLY A 25 7.71 -0.10 -2.96
C GLY A 25 7.81 -1.22 -1.93
N LYS A 26 8.32 -0.90 -0.73
CA LYS A 26 8.46 -1.86 0.36
C LYS A 26 8.13 -1.20 1.69
N VAL A 27 7.43 -1.95 2.55
CA VAL A 27 7.22 -1.63 3.97
C VAL A 27 7.37 -2.93 4.76
N THR A 28 7.94 -2.84 5.95
CA THR A 28 7.98 -3.96 6.90
C THR A 28 6.89 -3.75 7.94
N LEU A 29 5.98 -4.71 8.03
CA LEU A 29 4.91 -4.72 9.04
C LEU A 29 5.48 -5.27 10.35
N LYS A 30 5.27 -4.54 11.45
CA LYS A 30 5.88 -4.84 12.76
C LYS A 30 4.89 -5.37 13.81
N ALA A 31 3.60 -5.33 13.50
CA ALA A 31 2.54 -5.76 14.39
C ALA A 31 1.61 -6.71 13.63
N ALA A 32 1.14 -7.73 14.34
CA ALA A 32 0.06 -8.58 13.87
C ALA A 32 -1.27 -7.80 13.85
N GLY A 33 -2.21 -8.27 13.03
CA GLY A 33 -3.53 -7.68 12.84
C GLY A 33 -3.87 -7.44 11.38
N ALA A 34 -5.14 -7.11 11.15
CA ALA A 34 -5.67 -6.78 9.84
C ALA A 34 -5.48 -5.29 9.53
N VAL A 35 -5.10 -4.96 8.28
CA VAL A 35 -5.00 -3.58 7.83
C VAL A 35 -5.55 -3.40 6.41
N ASP A 36 -6.45 -2.43 6.28
CA ASP A 36 -6.90 -1.94 4.98
C ASP A 36 -5.98 -0.84 4.48
N TYR A 37 -5.59 -0.94 3.21
CA TYR A 37 -4.81 0.08 2.53
C TYR A 37 -5.45 0.43 1.18
N PHE A 38 -5.10 1.59 0.66
CA PHE A 38 -5.62 2.09 -0.61
C PHE A 38 -4.56 2.88 -1.36
N CYS A 39 -4.78 3.12 -2.65
CA CYS A 39 -3.97 4.07 -3.40
C CYS A 39 -4.56 5.48 -3.24
N ARG A 40 -3.80 6.42 -2.66
CA ARG A 40 -4.28 7.80 -2.44
C ARG A 40 -4.53 8.60 -3.72
N PHE A 41 -4.00 8.17 -4.86
CA PHE A 41 -4.31 8.75 -6.18
C PHE A 41 -5.57 8.15 -6.81
N HIS A 42 -5.92 6.92 -6.43
CA HIS A 42 -7.03 6.16 -7.01
C HIS A 42 -7.79 5.45 -5.86
N PRO A 43 -8.65 6.14 -5.08
CA PRO A 43 -9.17 5.63 -3.81
C PRO A 43 -10.05 4.36 -3.90
N ASN A 44 -10.50 4.01 -5.09
CA ASN A 44 -11.20 2.75 -5.35
C ASN A 44 -10.25 1.54 -5.52
N MET A 45 -8.95 1.77 -5.66
CA MET A 45 -7.93 0.72 -5.56
C MET A 45 -7.65 0.44 -4.09
N LYS A 46 -8.25 -0.62 -3.58
CA LYS A 46 -8.16 -1.04 -2.18
C LYS A 46 -7.47 -2.39 -2.07
N GLY A 47 -6.85 -2.64 -0.93
CA GLY A 47 -6.30 -3.93 -0.58
C GLY A 47 -6.38 -4.16 0.92
N HIS A 48 -6.26 -5.42 1.30
CA HIS A 48 -6.35 -5.89 2.67
C HIS A 48 -5.15 -6.79 2.98
N LEU A 49 -4.59 -6.68 4.17
CA LEU A 49 -3.55 -7.58 4.66
C LEU A 49 -3.93 -8.09 6.05
N ASP A 50 -3.92 -9.42 6.21
CA ASP A 50 -3.94 -10.09 7.51
C ASP A 50 -2.52 -10.46 7.91
N VAL A 51 -2.00 -9.83 8.96
CA VAL A 51 -0.65 -10.08 9.46
C VAL A 51 -0.73 -11.00 10.68
N SER A 52 -0.13 -12.18 10.55
CA SER A 52 0.03 -13.14 11.65
C SER A 52 1.48 -13.13 12.17
N PRO A 53 1.72 -13.48 13.45
CA PRO A 53 3.06 -13.67 14.01
C PRO A 53 3.90 -14.72 13.29
#